data_AF-A0A924N224-F1
#
_entry.id   AF-A0A924N224-F1
#
_cell.length_a   1.000
_cell.length_b   1.000
_cell.length_c   1.000
_cell.angle_alpha   90.00
_cell.angle_beta   90.00
_cell.angle_gamma   90.00
#
_symmetry.space_group_name_H-M   'P 1'
#
loop_
_entity.id
_entity.type
_entity.pdbx_description
1 polymer ?
#
loop_
_entity_poly.entity_id
_entity_poly.type
_entity_poly.pdbx_seq_one_letter_code
_entity_poly.pdbx_strand_id
1 'polypeptide(L)'
;MIAVDKRKRNTRPSKYRPRSETQKQKRKDLWAAREADRKLGRRISDEDALKLRLEELEAALRDMGRTGIHNKRHTIPLEDIADDGQRFAVLKARVERLEALWAINQRKRETRGKIILGGALLAEAADEAWQEGEADLLHRLVDILDRRVESVRDRLTVRELLGNVPLPLRQGGDPSEDLLDALEAVGGEAPDFDAMAQAALADDDDRLTPSEMD
;
A
#
# COMPACT_ATOMS: atom_id res chain seq x y z
N MET A 1 -84.46 -17.99 -19.45
CA MET A 1 -83.03 -17.71 -19.18
C MET A 1 -82.27 -17.81 -20.50
N ILE A 2 -81.75 -16.70 -21.02
CA ILE A 2 -80.99 -16.69 -22.29
C ILE A 2 -79.50 -16.82 -21.93
N ALA A 3 -78.89 -17.94 -22.30
CA ALA A 3 -77.47 -18.19 -22.08
C ALA A 3 -76.65 -17.28 -22.98
N VAL A 4 -76.02 -16.26 -22.39
CA VAL A 4 -75.09 -15.36 -23.10
C VAL A 4 -73.81 -16.14 -23.41
N ASP A 5 -73.60 -16.42 -24.71
CA ASP A 5 -72.41 -17.06 -25.24
C ASP A 5 -71.15 -16.22 -24.92
N LYS A 6 -70.32 -16.73 -24.00
CA LYS A 6 -69.13 -16.03 -23.48
C LYS A 6 -67.97 -15.97 -24.49
N ARG A 7 -68.11 -16.53 -25.70
CA ARG A 7 -67.03 -16.65 -26.70
C ARG A 7 -66.78 -15.42 -27.58
N LYS A 8 -67.54 -14.32 -27.42
CA LYS A 8 -67.36 -13.09 -28.24
C LYS A 8 -66.62 -11.94 -27.55
N ARG A 9 -65.89 -12.20 -26.45
CA ARG A 9 -65.33 -11.14 -25.60
C ARG A 9 -63.81 -10.87 -25.78
N ASN A 10 -63.22 -11.22 -26.93
CA ASN A 10 -61.77 -11.06 -27.15
C ASN A 10 -61.37 -10.59 -28.56
N THR A 11 -62.08 -9.61 -29.11
CA THR A 11 -61.69 -8.92 -30.38
C THR A 11 -61.11 -7.53 -30.15
N ARG A 12 -60.53 -7.26 -28.97
CA ARG A 12 -59.69 -6.06 -28.81
C ARG A 12 -58.32 -6.32 -29.44
N PRO A 13 -57.87 -5.54 -30.43
CA PRO A 13 -56.50 -5.65 -30.93
C PRO A 13 -55.56 -5.48 -29.73
N SER A 14 -54.66 -6.45 -29.51
CA SER A 14 -53.70 -6.33 -28.42
C SER A 14 -52.93 -5.02 -28.59
N LYS A 15 -52.76 -4.29 -27.49
CA LYS A 15 -52.07 -2.97 -27.46
C LYS A 15 -50.60 -3.07 -27.94
N TYR A 16 -50.09 -4.29 -28.12
CA TYR A 16 -48.77 -4.60 -28.63
C TYR A 16 -48.89 -5.34 -29.96
N ARG A 17 -48.84 -4.57 -31.05
CA ARG A 17 -48.55 -5.15 -32.37
C ARG A 17 -47.11 -5.69 -32.33
N PRO A 18 -46.85 -6.96 -32.70
CA PRO A 18 -45.50 -7.49 -32.76
C PRO A 18 -44.65 -6.61 -33.68
N ARG A 19 -43.48 -6.19 -33.19
CA ARG A 19 -42.55 -5.37 -33.99
C ARG A 19 -41.99 -6.21 -35.12
N SER A 20 -41.92 -5.64 -36.33
CA SER A 20 -41.20 -6.29 -37.43
C SER A 20 -39.71 -6.40 -37.10
N GLU A 21 -39.02 -7.34 -37.74
CA GLU A 21 -37.56 -7.50 -37.56
C GLU A 21 -36.80 -6.20 -37.88
N THR A 22 -37.26 -5.42 -38.87
CA THR A 22 -36.68 -4.12 -39.21
C THR A 22 -36.84 -3.09 -38.08
N GLN A 23 -37.95 -3.10 -37.35
CA GLN A 23 -38.15 -2.24 -36.18
C GLN A 23 -37.30 -2.68 -34.98
N LYS A 24 -37.09 -3.98 -34.80
CA LYS A 24 -36.18 -4.52 -33.77
C LYS A 24 -34.74 -4.12 -34.07
N GLN A 25 -34.30 -4.24 -35.33
CA GLN A 25 -32.96 -3.85 -35.76
C GLN A 25 -32.71 -2.35 -35.57
N LYS A 26 -33.61 -1.49 -36.07
CA LYS A 26 -33.52 -0.03 -35.86
C LYS A 26 -33.39 0.36 -34.39
N ARG A 27 -34.10 -0.34 -33.49
CA ARG A 27 -33.99 -0.11 -32.04
C ARG A 27 -32.64 -0.56 -31.48
N LYS A 28 -32.08 -1.69 -31.94
CA LYS A 28 -30.74 -2.13 -31.57
C LYS A 28 -29.69 -1.11 -32.00
N ASP A 29 -29.77 -0.64 -33.24
CA ASP A 29 -28.84 0.34 -33.81
C ASP A 29 -28.91 1.67 -33.05
N LEU A 30 -30.13 2.15 -32.73
CA LEU A 30 -30.31 3.35 -31.89
C LEU A 30 -29.72 3.19 -30.47
N TRP A 31 -29.84 1.99 -29.89
CA TRP A 31 -29.29 1.74 -28.56
C TRP A 31 -27.76 1.67 -28.59
N ALA A 32 -27.18 1.04 -29.62
CA ALA A 32 -25.75 1.02 -29.86
C ALA A 32 -25.20 2.44 -30.09
N ALA A 33 -25.89 3.28 -30.89
CA ALA A 33 -25.51 4.67 -31.09
C ALA A 33 -25.53 5.48 -29.79
N ARG A 34 -26.56 5.32 -28.96
CA ARG A 34 -26.63 5.97 -27.63
C ARG A 34 -25.59 5.46 -26.64
N GLU A 35 -25.15 4.20 -26.78
CA GLU A 35 -24.07 3.67 -25.95
C GLU A 35 -22.71 4.22 -26.39
N ALA A 36 -22.47 4.31 -27.71
CA ALA A 36 -21.28 4.93 -28.27
C ALA A 36 -21.17 6.41 -27.86
N ASP A 37 -22.26 7.17 -27.95
CA ASP A 37 -22.34 8.57 -27.52
C ASP A 37 -22.02 8.74 -26.02
N ARG A 38 -22.61 7.89 -25.17
CA ARG A 38 -22.28 7.87 -23.73
C ARG A 38 -20.83 7.51 -23.45
N LYS A 39 -20.24 6.58 -24.20
CA LYS A 39 -18.81 6.22 -24.06
C LYS A 39 -17.90 7.37 -24.47
N LEU A 40 -18.24 8.07 -25.56
CA LEU A 40 -17.51 9.26 -26.01
C LEU A 40 -17.57 10.37 -24.97
N GLY A 41 -18.77 10.68 -24.44
CA GLY A 41 -18.93 11.69 -23.40
C GLY A 41 -18.13 11.39 -22.13
N ARG A 42 -18.12 10.13 -21.68
CA ARG A 42 -17.27 9.71 -20.55
C ARG A 42 -15.79 9.89 -20.85
N ARG A 43 -15.34 9.46 -22.03
CA ARG A 43 -13.93 9.57 -22.43
C ARG A 43 -13.45 11.02 -22.47
N ILE A 44 -14.28 11.95 -22.95
CA ILE A 44 -13.95 13.38 -22.94
C ILE A 44 -13.82 13.88 -21.49
N SER A 45 -14.78 13.54 -20.63
CA SER A 45 -14.73 13.87 -19.20
C SER A 45 -13.49 13.29 -18.51
N ASP A 46 -13.11 12.06 -18.84
CA ASP A 46 -11.92 11.40 -18.29
C ASP A 46 -10.63 12.05 -18.80
N GLU A 47 -10.60 12.45 -20.08
CA GLU A 47 -9.45 13.15 -20.68
C GLU A 47 -9.23 14.52 -20.02
N ASP A 48 -10.30 15.29 -19.79
CA ASP A 48 -10.22 16.59 -19.12
C ASP A 48 -9.77 16.45 -17.66
N ALA A 49 -10.28 15.44 -16.95
CA ALA A 49 -9.83 15.13 -15.59
C ALA A 49 -8.34 14.75 -15.55
N LEU A 50 -7.87 13.96 -16.52
CA LEU A 50 -6.45 13.60 -16.62
C LEU A 50 -5.55 14.79 -16.98
N LYS A 51 -6.02 15.73 -17.82
CA LYS A 51 -5.29 16.96 -18.13
C LYS A 51 -5.13 17.84 -16.89
N LEU A 52 -6.22 18.07 -16.16
CA LEU A 52 -6.18 18.82 -14.90
C LEU A 52 -5.22 18.15 -13.90
N ARG A 53 -5.31 16.83 -13.77
CA ARG A 53 -4.44 16.07 -12.88
C ARG A 53 -2.97 16.15 -13.28
N LEU A 54 -2.68 16.12 -14.58
CA LEU A 54 -1.32 16.30 -15.11
C LEU A 54 -0.76 17.68 -14.70
N GLU A 55 -1.53 18.74 -14.91
CA GLU A 55 -1.14 20.11 -14.56
C GLU A 55 -0.89 20.27 -13.06
N GLU A 56 -1.78 19.75 -12.22
CA GLU A 56 -1.61 19.74 -10.76
C GLU A 56 -0.29 19.06 -10.33
N LEU A 57 -0.01 17.89 -10.89
CA LEU A 57 1.20 17.12 -10.54
C LEU A 57 2.47 17.81 -11.04
N GLU A 58 2.43 18.43 -12.22
CA GLU A 58 3.56 19.19 -12.72
C GLU A 58 3.83 20.46 -11.91
N ALA A 59 2.77 21.17 -11.49
CA ALA A 59 2.89 22.30 -10.59
C ALA A 59 3.50 21.86 -9.24
N ALA A 60 2.95 20.82 -8.63
CA ALA A 60 3.45 20.30 -7.35
C ALA A 60 4.91 19.84 -7.42
N LEU A 61 5.33 19.21 -8.53
CA LEU A 61 6.73 18.84 -8.74
C LEU A 61 7.63 20.06 -8.94
N ARG A 62 7.16 21.07 -9.67
CA ARG A 62 7.88 22.33 -9.89
C ARG A 62 8.11 23.09 -8.58
N ASP A 63 7.09 23.18 -7.73
CA ASP A 63 7.18 23.82 -6.40
C ASP A 63 8.22 23.12 -5.50
N MET A 64 8.44 21.82 -5.69
CA MET A 64 9.49 21.07 -5.00
C MET A 64 10.88 21.17 -5.68
N GLY A 65 11.04 22.04 -6.68
CA GLY A 65 12.30 22.21 -7.42
C GLY A 65 12.64 21.03 -8.33
N ARG A 66 11.67 20.16 -8.66
CA ARG A 66 11.85 19.07 -9.61
C ARG A 66 11.36 19.50 -10.99
N THR A 67 12.11 19.16 -12.03
CA THR A 67 11.70 19.39 -13.40
C THR A 67 10.59 18.41 -13.80
N GLY A 68 9.46 18.91 -14.29
CA GLY A 68 8.32 18.12 -14.80
C GLY A 68 8.63 17.25 -16.03
N ILE A 69 7.62 16.60 -16.61
CA ILE A 69 7.80 15.67 -17.75
C ILE A 69 8.44 16.38 -18.96
N HIS A 70 8.10 17.65 -19.16
CA HIS A 70 8.49 18.44 -20.32
C HIS A 70 10.00 18.73 -20.46
N ASN A 71 10.82 18.48 -19.43
CA ASN A 71 12.28 18.64 -19.55
C ASN A 71 13.01 17.39 -20.04
N LYS A 72 12.29 16.30 -20.38
CA LYS A 72 12.91 15.12 -20.99
C LYS A 72 12.93 15.32 -22.50
N ARG A 73 14.13 15.37 -23.08
CA ARG A 73 14.43 15.57 -24.52
C ARG A 73 13.76 14.58 -25.50
N HIS A 74 12.89 13.68 -25.04
CA HIS A 74 12.28 12.60 -25.81
C HIS A 74 10.78 12.41 -25.53
N THR A 75 10.03 13.50 -25.29
CA THR A 75 8.56 13.43 -25.17
C THR A 75 7.88 14.20 -26.29
N ILE A 76 7.13 13.49 -27.14
CA ILE A 76 6.28 14.09 -28.18
C ILE A 76 5.15 14.88 -27.50
N PRO A 77 4.93 16.18 -27.77
CA PRO A 77 3.79 16.93 -27.25
C PRO A 77 2.45 16.21 -27.47
N LEU A 78 1.48 16.36 -26.56
CA LEU A 78 0.18 15.67 -26.70
C LEU A 78 -0.59 16.18 -27.93
N GLU A 79 -0.40 17.44 -28.28
CA GLU A 79 -0.98 18.12 -29.44
C GLU A 79 -0.47 17.57 -30.79
N ASP A 80 0.73 16.97 -30.80
CA ASP A 80 1.34 16.40 -32.01
C ASP A 80 0.87 14.94 -32.28
N ILE A 81 0.05 14.36 -31.39
CA ILE A 81 -0.45 12.99 -31.53
C ILE A 81 -1.81 13.02 -32.24
N ALA A 82 -1.81 12.61 -33.51
CA ALA A 82 -3.00 12.65 -34.36
C ALA A 82 -4.08 11.61 -33.98
N ASP A 83 -3.69 10.41 -33.52
CA ASP A 83 -4.65 9.41 -33.08
C ASP A 83 -5.15 9.72 -31.66
N ASP A 84 -6.44 10.00 -31.52
CA ASP A 84 -7.07 10.28 -30.24
C ASP A 84 -6.91 9.11 -29.25
N GLY A 85 -6.94 7.86 -29.75
CA GLY A 85 -6.70 6.63 -28.97
C GLY A 85 -5.36 6.66 -28.27
N GLN A 86 -4.31 6.84 -29.08
CA GLN A 86 -2.94 6.98 -28.64
C GLN A 86 -2.74 8.21 -27.75
N ARG A 87 -3.33 9.37 -28.08
CA ARG A 87 -3.21 10.60 -27.27
C ARG A 87 -3.72 10.37 -25.85
N PHE A 88 -4.90 9.76 -25.72
CA PHE A 88 -5.49 9.43 -24.42
C PHE A 88 -4.61 8.44 -23.64
N ALA A 89 -4.12 7.38 -24.29
CA ALA A 89 -3.24 6.40 -23.64
C ALA A 89 -1.93 7.03 -23.15
N VAL A 90 -1.33 7.92 -23.94
CA VAL A 90 -0.11 8.64 -23.57
C VAL A 90 -0.37 9.61 -22.42
N LEU A 91 -1.48 10.35 -22.43
CA LEU A 91 -1.87 11.23 -21.33
C LEU A 91 -2.00 10.45 -20.03
N LYS A 92 -2.73 9.33 -20.05
CA LYS A 92 -2.89 8.46 -18.88
C LYS A 92 -1.55 7.97 -18.35
N ALA A 93 -0.68 7.45 -19.22
CA ALA A 93 0.65 6.98 -18.83
C ALA A 93 1.54 8.08 -18.23
N ARG A 94 1.40 9.33 -18.69
CA ARG A 94 2.11 10.48 -18.11
C ARG A 94 1.64 10.79 -16.71
N VAL A 95 0.32 10.82 -16.50
CA VAL A 95 -0.26 11.03 -15.16
C VAL A 95 0.21 9.94 -14.21
N GLU A 96 0.05 8.66 -14.57
CA GLU A 96 0.48 7.52 -13.74
C GLU A 96 1.97 7.62 -13.37
N ARG A 97 2.82 8.01 -14.33
CA ARG A 97 4.25 8.23 -14.07
C ARG A 97 4.50 9.37 -13.08
N LEU A 98 3.81 10.50 -13.23
CA LEU A 98 3.97 11.61 -12.29
C LEU A 98 3.46 11.27 -10.90
N GLU A 99 2.37 10.54 -10.79
CA GLU A 99 1.85 10.07 -9.52
C GLU A 99 2.84 9.14 -8.81
N ALA A 100 3.47 8.23 -9.55
CA ALA A 100 4.53 7.39 -9.00
C ALA A 100 5.73 8.22 -8.52
N LEU A 101 6.17 9.22 -9.31
CA LEU A 101 7.26 10.12 -8.91
C LEU A 101 6.90 10.96 -7.67
N TRP A 102 5.67 11.47 -7.63
CA TRP A 102 5.14 12.21 -6.50
C TRP A 102 5.12 11.34 -5.23
N ALA A 103 4.58 10.12 -5.32
CA ALA A 103 4.52 9.18 -4.20
C ALA A 103 5.93 8.83 -3.66
N ILE A 104 6.90 8.61 -4.55
CA ILE A 104 8.30 8.38 -4.16
C ILE A 104 8.87 9.59 -3.42
N ASN A 105 8.65 10.80 -3.94
CA ASN A 105 9.14 12.03 -3.30
C ASN A 105 8.48 12.24 -1.93
N GLN A 106 7.18 11.98 -1.82
CA GLN A 106 6.46 12.11 -0.55
C GLN A 106 7.02 11.14 0.50
N ARG A 107 7.23 9.88 0.13
CA ARG A 107 7.87 8.90 1.02
C ARG A 107 9.27 9.34 1.42
N LYS A 108 10.10 9.79 0.48
CA LYS A 108 11.46 10.30 0.78
C LYS A 108 11.42 11.49 1.73
N ARG A 109 10.47 12.42 1.55
CA ARG A 109 10.27 13.58 2.43
C ARG A 109 9.83 13.15 3.82
N GLU A 110 8.89 12.22 3.91
CA GLU A 110 8.42 11.66 5.17
C GLU A 110 9.55 10.94 5.92
N THR A 111 10.29 10.07 5.26
CA THR A 111 11.48 9.40 5.83
C THR A 111 12.51 10.42 6.28
N ARG A 112 12.84 11.43 5.46
CA ARG A 112 13.77 12.49 5.84
C ARG A 112 13.26 13.27 7.05
N GLY A 113 11.97 13.59 7.12
CA GLY A 113 11.35 14.26 8.25
C GLY A 113 11.48 13.44 9.54
N LYS A 114 11.21 12.14 9.47
CA LYS A 114 11.39 11.20 10.59
C LYS A 114 12.85 11.15 11.06
N ILE A 115 13.81 11.11 10.14
CA ILE A 115 15.24 11.10 10.48
C ILE A 115 15.66 12.43 11.12
N ILE A 116 15.25 13.57 10.57
CA ILE A 116 15.62 14.89 11.11
C ILE A 116 15.02 15.06 12.51
N LEU A 117 13.73 14.82 12.66
CA LEU A 117 13.04 14.97 13.95
C LEU A 117 13.57 13.95 14.97
N GLY A 118 13.71 12.69 14.56
CA GLY A 118 14.26 11.63 15.41
C GLY A 118 15.68 11.94 15.84
N GLY A 119 16.56 12.31 14.91
CA GLY A 119 17.94 12.69 15.22
C GLY A 119 18.05 13.89 16.15
N ALA A 120 17.22 14.91 15.98
CA ALA A 120 17.17 16.07 16.88
C ALA A 120 16.70 15.68 18.29
N LEU A 121 15.65 14.88 18.40
CA LEU A 121 15.15 14.40 19.70
C LEU A 121 16.14 13.47 20.40
N LEU A 122 16.82 12.59 19.65
CA LEU A 122 17.85 11.71 20.19
C LEU A 122 19.07 12.52 20.66
N ALA A 123 19.51 13.53 19.92
CA ALA A 123 20.61 14.40 20.35
C ALA A 123 20.27 15.12 21.68
N GLU A 124 19.07 15.69 21.79
CA GLU A 124 18.62 16.33 23.04
C GLU A 124 18.56 15.34 24.20
N ALA A 125 17.99 14.14 23.97
CA ALA A 125 17.90 13.11 24.99
C ALA A 125 19.28 12.61 25.44
N ALA A 126 20.24 12.54 24.52
CA ALA A 126 21.61 12.19 24.84
C ALA A 126 22.26 13.30 25.67
N ASP A 127 22.15 14.56 25.27
CA ASP A 127 22.70 15.70 26.01
C ASP A 127 22.12 15.79 27.44
N GLU A 128 20.81 15.59 27.61
CA GLU A 128 20.16 15.51 28.93
C GLU A 128 20.72 14.36 29.78
N ALA A 129 20.92 13.18 29.19
CA ALA A 129 21.38 11.99 29.89
C ALA A 129 22.79 12.14 30.50
N TRP A 130 23.63 12.99 29.90
CA TRP A 130 25.00 13.24 30.35
C TRP A 130 25.11 14.46 31.29
N GLN A 131 24.03 15.21 31.50
CA GLN A 131 24.01 16.34 32.44
C GLN A 131 23.64 15.86 33.86
N GLU A 132 24.21 16.51 34.89
CA GLU A 132 23.81 16.31 36.29
C GLU A 132 22.43 16.95 36.52
N GLY A 133 21.36 16.21 36.19
CA GLY A 133 19.96 16.65 36.29
C GLY A 133 18.97 15.51 36.06
N GLU A 134 17.68 15.81 36.11
CA GLU A 134 16.61 14.85 35.80
C GLU A 134 16.46 14.72 34.28
N ALA A 135 16.77 13.55 33.71
CA ALA A 135 16.72 13.28 32.27
C ALA A 135 15.28 12.95 31.81
N ASP A 136 14.39 13.92 31.98
CA ASP A 136 12.95 13.83 31.70
C ASP A 136 12.65 13.29 30.29
N LEU A 137 13.38 13.76 29.28
CA LEU A 137 13.17 13.34 27.90
C LEU A 137 13.62 11.89 27.70
N LEU A 138 14.76 11.50 28.30
CA LEU A 138 15.25 10.13 28.24
C LEU A 138 14.25 9.16 28.91
N HIS A 139 13.72 9.51 30.08
CA HIS A 139 12.71 8.69 30.74
C HIS A 139 11.45 8.51 29.89
N ARG A 140 10.95 9.59 29.29
CA ARG A 140 9.81 9.49 28.34
C ARG A 140 10.16 8.68 27.11
N LEU A 141 11.40 8.74 26.63
CA LEU A 141 11.87 7.92 25.51
C LEU A 141 11.84 6.44 25.89
N VAL A 142 12.36 6.07 27.05
CA VAL A 142 12.31 4.70 27.59
C VAL A 142 10.86 4.20 27.66
N ASP A 143 9.95 5.00 28.23
CA ASP A 143 8.51 4.65 28.29
C ASP A 143 7.88 4.45 26.91
N ILE A 144 8.32 5.19 25.90
CA ILE A 144 7.86 5.01 24.51
C ILE A 144 8.43 3.71 23.93
N LEU A 145 9.73 3.46 24.12
CA LEU A 145 10.39 2.24 23.66
C LEU A 145 9.76 1.00 24.30
N ASP A 146 9.43 1.05 25.59
CA ASP A 146 8.72 -0.02 26.31
C ASP A 146 7.34 -0.34 25.73
N ARG A 147 6.66 0.65 25.14
CA ARG A 147 5.33 0.43 24.53
C ARG A 147 5.37 0.13 23.04
N ARG A 148 6.48 0.41 22.35
CA ARG A 148 6.53 0.45 20.87
C ARG A 148 7.65 -0.40 20.27
N VAL A 149 8.68 -0.75 21.04
CA VAL A 149 9.87 -1.46 20.56
C VAL A 149 10.08 -2.72 21.39
N GLU A 150 9.73 -3.85 20.78
CA GLU A 150 9.85 -5.18 21.38
C GLU A 150 11.23 -5.81 21.11
N SER A 151 11.85 -5.51 19.96
CA SER A 151 13.12 -6.08 19.55
C SER A 151 14.30 -5.52 20.34
N VAL A 152 15.06 -6.40 20.99
CA VAL A 152 16.32 -6.09 21.67
C VAL A 152 17.33 -5.42 20.72
N ARG A 153 17.37 -5.86 19.46
CA ARG A 153 18.28 -5.30 18.44
C ARG A 153 17.91 -3.89 18.03
N ASP A 154 16.62 -3.58 17.98
CA ASP A 154 16.14 -2.24 17.64
C ASP A 154 16.45 -1.28 18.78
N ARG A 155 16.30 -1.72 20.04
CA ARG A 155 16.71 -0.95 21.23
C ARG A 155 18.21 -0.71 21.28
N LEU A 156 19.02 -1.72 20.94
CA LEU A 156 20.47 -1.56 20.81
C LEU A 156 20.81 -0.48 19.78
N THR A 157 20.14 -0.51 18.62
CA THR A 157 20.33 0.51 17.58
C THR A 157 20.02 1.91 18.12
N VAL A 158 18.94 2.08 18.89
CA VAL A 158 18.59 3.37 19.52
C VAL A 158 19.66 3.80 20.54
N ARG A 159 20.14 2.88 21.38
CA ARG A 159 21.21 3.15 22.35
C ARG A 159 22.49 3.63 21.67
N GLU A 160 22.90 2.98 20.59
CA GLU A 160 24.07 3.37 19.80
C GLU A 160 23.89 4.75 19.15
N LEU A 161 22.70 5.03 18.61
CA LEU A 161 22.38 6.34 18.02
C LEU A 161 22.39 7.48 19.05
N LEU A 162 22.12 7.18 20.32
CA LEU A 162 22.24 8.11 21.45
C LEU A 162 23.68 8.29 21.95
N GLY A 163 24.69 7.68 21.30
CA GLY A 163 26.06 7.74 21.78
C GLY A 163 26.32 6.83 22.99
N ASN A 164 25.66 5.68 23.05
CA ASN A 164 25.77 4.69 24.13
C ASN A 164 25.37 5.22 25.51
N VAL A 165 24.33 6.06 25.55
CA VAL A 165 23.64 6.46 26.77
C VAL A 165 23.16 5.22 27.55
N PRO A 166 23.14 5.25 28.90
CA PRO A 166 22.61 4.16 29.72
C PRO A 166 21.11 3.93 29.45
N LEU A 167 20.82 3.10 28.45
CA LEU A 167 19.49 2.73 27.99
C LEU A 167 19.33 1.20 28.07
N PRO A 168 18.33 0.67 28.80
CA PRO A 168 18.05 -0.76 28.84
C PRO A 168 17.71 -1.35 27.47
N LEU A 169 18.21 -2.55 27.19
CA LEU A 169 17.97 -3.25 25.92
C LEU A 169 16.66 -4.05 25.93
N ARG A 170 16.05 -4.23 27.09
CA ARG A 170 14.72 -4.83 27.28
C ARG A 170 13.92 -4.08 28.35
N GLN A 171 12.62 -4.33 28.39
CA GLN A 171 11.75 -3.71 29.39
C GLN A 171 12.21 -4.09 30.80
N GLY A 172 12.47 -3.08 31.64
CA GLY A 172 12.98 -3.28 33.00
C GLY A 172 14.38 -3.92 33.10
N GLY A 173 15.16 -3.90 32.00
CA GLY A 173 16.54 -4.39 31.99
C GLY A 173 17.54 -3.43 32.64
N ASP A 174 18.78 -3.89 32.83
CA ASP A 174 19.87 -3.05 33.32
C ASP A 174 20.38 -2.16 32.17
N PRO A 175 20.54 -0.84 32.36
CA PRO A 175 21.11 0.06 31.35
C PRO A 175 22.48 -0.35 30.80
N SER A 176 23.25 -1.10 31.60
CA SER A 176 24.59 -1.59 31.27
C SER A 176 24.61 -2.99 30.68
N GLU A 177 23.46 -3.65 30.52
CA GLU A 177 23.40 -5.01 29.96
C GLU A 177 23.91 -5.05 28.52
N ASP A 178 24.62 -6.13 28.19
CA ASP A 178 25.09 -6.38 26.84
C ASP A 178 24.00 -7.07 25.98
N LEU A 179 24.27 -7.20 24.69
CA LEU A 179 23.30 -7.79 23.76
C LEU A 179 23.01 -9.27 24.05
N LEU A 180 24.01 -10.03 24.49
CA LEU A 180 23.89 -11.46 24.72
C LEU A 180 23.03 -11.70 25.96
N ASP A 181 23.36 -11.01 27.04
CA ASP A 181 22.62 -11.06 28.32
C ASP A 181 21.15 -10.67 28.12
N ALA A 182 20.89 -9.61 27.35
CA ALA A 182 19.53 -9.16 27.06
C ALA A 182 18.75 -10.15 26.19
N LEU A 183 19.39 -10.77 25.20
CA LEU A 183 18.75 -11.78 24.36
C LEU A 183 18.45 -13.07 25.13
N GLU A 184 19.35 -13.50 26.01
CA GLU A 184 19.14 -14.66 26.88
C GLU A 184 17.98 -14.42 27.85
N ALA A 185 17.92 -13.24 28.47
CA ALA A 185 16.85 -12.86 29.39
C ALA A 185 15.46 -12.75 28.72
N VAL A 186 15.39 -12.35 27.44
CA VAL A 186 14.14 -12.24 26.68
C VAL A 186 13.74 -13.55 26.01
N GLY A 187 14.72 -14.33 25.55
CA GLY A 187 14.50 -15.59 24.85
C GLY A 187 14.07 -16.75 25.74
N GLY A 188 14.32 -16.66 27.05
CA GLY A 188 14.27 -17.84 27.91
C GLY A 188 15.28 -18.88 27.46
N GLU A 189 15.47 -19.93 28.28
CA GLU A 189 16.35 -21.05 27.95
C GLU A 189 15.98 -21.58 26.55
N ALA A 190 16.86 -21.37 25.56
CA ALA A 190 16.64 -21.89 24.22
C ALA A 190 16.44 -23.40 24.33
N PRO A 191 15.48 -24.01 23.60
CA PRO A 191 15.31 -25.45 23.63
C PRO A 191 16.64 -26.10 23.33
N ASP A 192 17.05 -27.07 24.15
CA ASP A 192 18.25 -27.86 23.87
C ASP A 192 17.98 -28.68 22.60
N PHE A 193 18.39 -28.12 21.46
CA PHE A 193 18.18 -28.72 20.15
C PHE A 193 18.91 -30.06 20.04
N ASP A 194 20.01 -30.26 20.78
CA ASP A 194 20.72 -31.54 20.82
C ASP A 194 19.92 -32.58 21.60
N ALA A 195 19.31 -32.20 22.74
CA ALA A 195 18.38 -33.07 23.47
C ALA A 195 17.12 -33.40 22.65
N MET A 196 16.58 -32.42 21.91
CA MET A 196 15.44 -32.63 21.03
C MET A 196 15.78 -33.54 19.84
N ALA A 197 16.96 -33.38 19.25
CA ALA A 197 17.45 -34.23 18.17
C ALA A 197 17.71 -35.65 18.65
N GLN A 198 18.30 -35.82 19.84
CA GLN A 198 18.49 -37.13 20.47
C GLN A 198 17.16 -37.81 20.80
N ALA A 199 16.17 -37.07 21.31
CA ALA A 199 14.83 -37.61 21.57
C ALA A 199 14.13 -38.06 20.27
N ALA A 200 14.25 -37.27 19.19
CA ALA A 200 13.67 -37.63 17.89
C ALA A 200 14.34 -38.86 17.26
N LEU A 201 15.65 -39.03 17.44
CA LEU A 201 16.38 -40.21 16.97
C LEU A 201 16.08 -41.46 17.82
N ALA A 202 15.84 -41.30 19.12
CA ALA A 202 15.46 -42.40 20.00
C ALA A 202 14.04 -42.92 19.71
N ASP A 203 13.13 -42.08 19.23
CA ASP A 203 11.76 -42.46 18.83
C ASP A 203 11.71 -43.26 17.50
N ASP A 204 12.78 -43.23 16.71
CA ASP A 204 12.91 -43.99 15.46
C ASP A 204 13.52 -45.40 15.65
N ASP A 205 14.12 -45.70 16.81
CA ASP A 205 14.71 -47.02 17.13
C ASP A 205 13.66 -48.12 17.38
N ASP A 206 12.39 -47.76 17.62
CA ASP A 206 11.27 -48.70 17.79
C ASP A 206 10.52 -49.01 16.47
N ARG A 207 10.98 -48.46 15.33
CA ARG A 207 10.41 -48.76 14.01
C ARG A 207 11.20 -49.87 13.35
N LEU A 208 10.66 -51.09 13.40
CA LEU A 208 11.10 -52.27 12.65
C LEU A 208 11.60 -51.86 11.25
N THR A 209 12.87 -52.14 10.98
CA THR A 209 13.44 -51.91 9.65
C THR A 209 12.86 -52.93 8.65
N PRO A 210 12.62 -52.57 7.38
CA PRO A 210 11.99 -53.48 6.40
C PRO A 210 12.70 -54.82 6.18
N SER A 211 13.95 -54.97 6.64
CA SER A 211 14.71 -56.23 6.60
C SER A 211 14.31 -57.25 7.66
N GLU A 212 13.47 -56.87 8.63
CA GLU A 212 12.99 -57.77 9.70
C GLU A 212 11.56 -58.28 9.44
N MET A 213 11.02 -58.00 8.25
CA MET A 213 9.66 -58.37 7.81
C MET A 213 9.62 -59.54 6.80
N ASP A 214 10.67 -60.36 6.73
CA ASP A 214 10.68 -61.62 5.94
C ASP A 214 10.51 -62.87 6.82
#